data_AF-A0A382TEP5-F1
#
_entry.id   AF-A0A382TEP5-F1
#
_cell.length_a   1.000
_cell.length_b   1.000
_cell.length_c   1.000
_cell.angle_alpha   90.00
_cell.angle_beta   90.00
_cell.angle_gamma   90.00
#
_symmetry.space_group_name_H-M   'P 1'
#
loop_
_entity.id
_entity.type
_entity.pdbx_description
1 polymer ?
#
loop_
_entity_poly.entity_id
_entity_poly.type
_entity_poly.pdbx_seq_one_letter_code
_entity_poly.pdbx_strand_id
1 'polypeptide(L)'
;MEVRVMTGRTVEEAIEIALKELDADRDEAEVEILSRGKSGFLGIGGEPAKVRVTKIARGEGGSGDAAAVAIEAVSRILQAAQVNVSRTVRAANDPETGGPIIDLEGEDSGLLIGRRGQTLQSLQFIVNLIVRNQYGDGVRVVLDVERYRQRRETSLRD
;
A
#
# COMPACT_ATOMS: atom_id res chain seq x y z
N MET A 1 -5.43 -5.67 18.66
CA MET A 1 -5.32 -4.85 17.44
C MET A 1 -6.30 -3.71 17.59
N GLU A 2 -5.81 -2.47 17.57
CA GLU A 2 -6.67 -1.29 17.60
C GLU A 2 -7.12 -0.96 16.19
N VAL A 3 -8.42 -0.68 16.03
CA VAL A 3 -9.01 -0.34 14.73
C VAL A 3 -9.75 0.99 14.84
N ARG A 4 -9.61 1.81 13.80
CA ARG A 4 -10.36 3.05 13.63
C ARG A 4 -10.93 3.14 12.22
N VAL A 5 -12.13 3.68 12.13
CA VAL A 5 -12.79 3.94 10.84
C VAL A 5 -13.02 5.43 10.75
N MET A 6 -12.42 6.06 9.74
CA MET A 6 -12.50 7.50 9.53
C MET A 6 -13.05 7.84 8.17
N THR A 7 -13.56 9.07 8.09
CA THR A 7 -14.05 9.67 6.86
C THR A 7 -13.33 10.97 6.58
N GLY A 8 -13.07 11.24 5.30
CA GLY A 8 -12.42 12.47 4.83
C GLY A 8 -12.99 12.88 3.47
N ARG A 9 -12.62 14.07 2.98
CA ARG A 9 -12.98 14.50 1.62
C ARG A 9 -12.23 13.69 0.58
N THR A 10 -11.01 13.27 0.90
CA THR A 10 -10.20 12.35 0.10
C THR A 10 -9.81 11.13 0.93
N VAL A 11 -9.33 10.09 0.23
CA VAL A 11 -8.79 8.89 0.88
C VAL A 11 -7.58 9.25 1.73
N GLU A 12 -6.65 10.06 1.22
CA GLU A 12 -5.50 10.55 1.97
C GLU A 12 -5.90 11.26 3.26
N GLU A 13 -6.87 12.19 3.21
CA GLU A 13 -7.33 12.92 4.39
C GLU A 13 -7.95 11.97 5.43
N ALA A 14 -8.74 10.99 4.97
CA ALA A 14 -9.33 9.98 5.86
C ALA A 14 -8.26 9.10 6.53
N ILE A 15 -7.19 8.76 5.80
CA ILE A 15 -6.04 7.99 6.33
C ILE A 15 -5.30 8.81 7.38
N GLU A 16 -4.97 10.07 7.09
CA GLU A 16 -4.24 10.94 8.02
C GLU A 16 -4.99 11.12 9.34
N ILE A 17 -6.31 11.33 9.29
CA ILE A 17 -7.15 11.45 10.49
C ILE A 17 -7.11 10.14 11.30
N ALA A 18 -7.23 9.00 10.64
CA ALA A 18 -7.23 7.69 11.31
C ALA A 18 -5.88 7.37 11.96
N LEU A 19 -4.77 7.64 11.26
CA LEU A 19 -3.41 7.43 11.77
C LEU A 19 -3.12 8.31 12.99
N LYS A 20 -3.55 9.57 12.94
CA LYS A 20 -3.39 10.51 14.05
C LYS A 20 -4.13 10.06 15.31
N GLU A 21 -5.32 9.47 15.16
CA GLU A 21 -6.08 8.96 16.31
C GLU A 21 -5.51 7.64 16.87
N LEU A 22 -4.87 6.83 16.01
CA LEU A 22 -4.23 5.57 16.40
C LEU A 22 -2.79 5.73 16.92
N ASP A 23 -2.26 6.96 16.90
CA ASP A 23 -0.86 7.26 17.21
C ASP A 23 0.09 6.26 16.53
N ALA A 24 -0.06 6.16 15.21
CA ALA A 24 0.65 5.20 14.36
C ALA A 24 1.07 5.84 13.05
N ASP A 25 2.24 5.44 12.55
CA ASP A 25 2.68 5.81 11.22
C ASP A 25 1.98 4.96 10.13
N ARG A 26 2.00 5.46 8.89
CA ARG A 26 1.29 4.86 7.73
C ARG A 26 1.77 3.45 7.38
N ASP A 27 2.99 3.12 7.77
CA ASP A 27 3.64 1.82 7.61
C ASP A 27 3.46 0.87 8.79
N GLU A 28 3.03 1.40 9.95
CA GLU A 28 2.68 0.62 11.13
C GLU A 28 1.18 0.28 11.19
N ALA A 29 0.43 0.62 10.14
CA ALA A 29 -1.00 0.41 10.08
C ALA A 29 -1.43 -0.20 8.75
N GLU A 30 -2.33 -1.18 8.84
CA GLU A 30 -3.05 -1.73 7.70
C GLU A 30 -4.20 -0.79 7.34
N VAL A 31 -4.28 -0.41 6.06
CA VAL A 31 -5.26 0.54 5.55
C VAL A 31 -6.17 -0.14 4.54
N GLU A 32 -7.44 -0.25 4.89
CA GLU A 32 -8.49 -0.76 4.02
C GLU A 32 -9.41 0.38 3.58
N ILE A 33 -9.43 0.66 2.28
CA ILE A 33 -10.29 1.70 1.69
C ILE A 33 -11.70 1.12 1.51
N LEU A 34 -12.65 1.55 2.35
CA LEU A 34 -14.05 1.11 2.28
C LEU A 34 -14.84 1.85 1.20
N SER A 35 -14.56 3.13 0.99
CA SER A 35 -15.12 3.95 -0.08
C SER A 35 -14.12 5.03 -0.46
N ARG A 36 -13.87 5.23 -1.76
CA ARG A 36 -13.04 6.34 -2.25
C ARG A 36 -13.78 7.68 -2.22
N GLY A 37 -15.07 7.67 -1.92
CA GLY A 37 -15.94 8.83 -2.05
C GLY A 37 -16.23 9.17 -3.52
N LYS A 38 -17.13 10.14 -3.72
CA LYS A 38 -17.49 10.67 -5.04
C LYS A 38 -17.44 12.19 -4.96
N SER A 39 -16.72 12.80 -5.89
CA SER A 39 -16.73 14.25 -6.04
C SER A 39 -18.10 14.70 -6.55
N GLY A 40 -18.80 15.52 -5.75
CA GLY A 40 -20.00 16.21 -6.18
C GLY A 40 -19.68 17.42 -7.07
N PHE A 41 -20.69 18.00 -7.71
CA PHE A 41 -20.54 19.24 -8.48
C PHE A 41 -20.66 20.44 -7.54
N LEU A 42 -19.67 21.34 -7.52
CA LEU A 42 -19.65 22.54 -6.67
C LEU A 42 -19.81 22.28 -5.14
N GLY A 43 -19.41 21.10 -4.66
CA GLY A 43 -19.54 20.73 -3.24
C GLY A 43 -20.91 20.17 -2.83
N ILE A 44 -21.83 19.96 -3.79
CA ILE A 44 -23.15 19.40 -3.56
C ILE A 44 -23.21 17.96 -4.09
N GLY A 45 -23.73 17.04 -3.27
CA GLY A 45 -23.97 15.65 -3.66
C GLY A 45 -22.73 14.75 -3.66
N GLY A 46 -21.62 15.18 -3.04
CA GLY A 46 -20.45 14.35 -2.86
C GLY A 46 -20.61 13.32 -1.75
N GLU A 47 -19.98 12.16 -1.91
CA GLU A 47 -19.90 11.12 -0.88
C GLU A 47 -18.47 11.16 -0.29
N PRO A 48 -18.30 11.23 1.04
CA PRO A 48 -16.97 11.26 1.64
C PRO A 48 -16.24 9.93 1.44
N ALA A 49 -14.91 10.00 1.36
CA ALA A 49 -14.08 8.81 1.44
C ALA A 49 -14.18 8.20 2.83
N LYS A 50 -14.11 6.87 2.91
CA LYS A 50 -14.17 6.11 4.17
C LYS A 50 -13.07 5.06 4.17
N VAL A 51 -12.29 5.02 5.24
CA VAL A 51 -11.19 4.08 5.42
C VAL A 51 -11.27 3.39 6.77
N ARG A 52 -10.82 2.15 6.84
CA ARG A 52 -10.58 1.40 8.08
C ARG A 52 -9.08 1.24 8.23
N VAL A 53 -8.55 1.67 9.37
CA VAL A 53 -7.13 1.57 9.70
C VAL A 53 -6.97 0.68 10.92
N THR A 54 -6.09 -0.30 10.82
CA THR A 54 -5.80 -1.27 11.88
C THR A 54 -4.33 -1.20 12.24
N LYS A 55 -4.00 -0.92 13.50
CA LYS A 55 -2.61 -0.89 13.96
C LYS A 55 -2.01 -2.30 13.89
N ILE A 56 -0.89 -2.44 13.19
CA ILE A 56 -0.19 -3.71 13.04
C ILE A 56 0.57 -3.95 14.34
N ALA A 57 0.16 -4.97 15.10
CA ALA A 57 0.93 -5.39 16.27
C ALA A 57 2.22 -6.07 15.79
N ARG A 58 3.37 -5.45 16.08
CA ARG A 58 4.70 -6.00 15.81
C ARG A 58 4.93 -7.20 16.74
N GLY A 59 4.49 -8.39 16.29
CA GLY A 59 4.81 -9.65 16.96
C GLY A 59 6.17 -10.16 16.49
N GLU A 60 7.01 -10.63 17.42
CA GLU A 60 8.31 -11.22 17.13
C GLU A 60 8.16 -12.39 16.15
N GLY A 61 8.74 -12.25 14.94
CA GLY A 61 8.73 -13.29 13.90
C GLY A 61 7.45 -13.41 13.06
N GLY A 62 6.50 -12.48 13.18
CA GLY A 62 5.26 -12.46 12.40
C GLY A 62 5.34 -11.72 11.06
N SER A 63 4.32 -11.89 10.23
CA SER A 63 4.12 -11.20 8.93
C SER A 63 4.12 -9.66 9.02
N GLY A 64 3.81 -9.09 10.18
CA GLY A 64 3.95 -7.65 10.43
C GLY A 64 5.40 -7.15 10.39
N ASP A 65 6.37 -8.01 10.69
CA ASP A 65 7.80 -7.68 10.62
C ASP A 65 8.29 -7.68 9.16
N ALA A 66 7.79 -8.62 8.35
CA ALA A 66 8.06 -8.63 6.91
C ALA A 66 7.49 -7.41 6.18
N ALA A 67 6.32 -6.91 6.60
CA ALA A 67 5.75 -5.68 6.07
C ALA A 67 6.67 -4.47 6.35
N ALA A 68 7.20 -4.36 7.57
CA ALA A 68 8.12 -3.29 7.95
C ALA A 68 9.41 -3.33 7.12
N VAL A 69 10.03 -4.50 6.99
CA VAL A 69 11.26 -4.68 6.17
C VAL A 69 11.00 -4.38 4.69
N ALA A 70 9.86 -4.83 4.17
CA ALA A 70 9.46 -4.54 2.79
C ALA A 70 9.28 -3.04 2.55
N ILE A 71 8.60 -2.34 3.46
CA ILE A 71 8.41 -0.88 3.41
C ILE A 71 9.75 -0.17 3.46
N GLU A 72 10.65 -0.56 4.36
CA GLU A 72 11.98 0.04 4.49
C GLU A 72 12.80 -0.15 3.21
N ALA A 73 12.79 -1.36 2.65
CA ALA A 73 13.47 -1.69 1.39
C ALA A 73 12.93 -0.83 0.23
N VAL A 74 11.61 -0.75 0.09
CA VAL A 74 10.97 0.11 -0.92
C VAL A 74 11.34 1.57 -0.69
N SER A 75 11.29 2.05 0.55
CA SER A 75 11.64 3.44 0.90
C SER A 75 13.05 3.81 0.46
N ARG A 76 14.03 2.96 0.77
CA ARG A 76 15.44 3.18 0.40
C ARG A 76 15.63 3.21 -1.11
N ILE A 77 14.99 2.30 -1.85
CA ILE A 77 15.11 2.25 -3.30
C ILE A 77 14.48 3.49 -3.94
N LEU A 78 13.28 3.89 -3.50
CA LEU A 78 12.59 5.07 -4.03
C LEU A 78 13.34 6.36 -3.73
N GLN A 79 13.89 6.48 -2.51
CA GLN A 79 14.70 7.64 -2.12
C GLN A 79 15.97 7.75 -2.96
N ALA A 80 16.68 6.63 -3.17
CA ALA A 80 17.87 6.58 -4.02
C ALA A 80 17.54 6.93 -5.48
N ALA A 81 16.35 6.55 -5.94
CA ALA A 81 15.84 6.87 -7.28
C ALA A 81 15.19 8.27 -7.39
N GLN A 82 15.07 9.02 -6.29
CA GLN A 82 14.42 10.33 -6.21
C GLN A 82 12.96 10.32 -6.71
N VAL A 83 12.21 9.24 -6.40
CA VAL A 83 10.82 9.05 -6.81
C VAL A 83 9.87 9.38 -5.65
N ASN A 84 8.92 10.28 -5.88
CA ASN A 84 7.95 10.71 -4.86
C ASN A 84 6.65 9.91 -5.00
N VAL A 85 6.54 8.84 -4.21
CA VAL A 85 5.28 8.12 -4.04
C VAL A 85 4.98 7.85 -2.57
N SER A 86 3.70 7.88 -2.24
CA SER A 86 3.19 7.44 -0.95
C SER A 86 3.06 5.92 -0.92
N ARG A 87 3.17 5.35 0.29
CA ARG A 87 3.15 3.91 0.55
C ARG A 87 2.08 3.60 1.58
N THR A 88 1.24 2.58 1.35
CA THR A 88 0.33 2.03 2.37
C THR A 88 0.44 0.52 2.43
N VAL A 89 0.36 -0.04 3.63
CA VAL A 89 0.15 -1.47 3.80
C VAL A 89 -1.34 -1.75 3.62
N ARG A 90 -1.70 -2.39 2.50
CA ARG A 90 -3.10 -2.80 2.25
C ARG A 90 -3.45 -4.03 3.09
N ALA A 91 -2.51 -4.95 3.21
CA ALA A 91 -2.61 -6.15 4.03
C ALA A 91 -1.22 -6.48 4.58
N ALA A 92 -1.08 -6.66 5.88
CA ALA A 92 0.19 -7.10 6.47
C ALA A 92 0.45 -8.59 6.22
N ASN A 93 -0.61 -9.37 6.02
CA ASN A 93 -0.55 -10.79 5.73
C ASN A 93 -1.74 -11.23 4.89
N ASP A 94 -1.55 -11.33 3.59
CA ASP A 94 -2.59 -11.81 2.69
C ASP A 94 -2.41 -13.32 2.41
N PRO A 95 -3.42 -14.17 2.70
CA PRO A 95 -3.32 -15.62 2.53
C PRO A 95 -3.10 -16.08 1.08
N GLU A 96 -3.56 -15.32 0.09
CA GLU A 96 -3.43 -15.69 -1.32
C GLU A 96 -1.99 -15.47 -1.82
N THR A 97 -1.39 -14.38 -1.39
CA THR A 97 -0.03 -14.00 -1.78
C THR A 97 1.03 -14.60 -0.86
N GLY A 98 0.70 -14.88 0.40
CA GLY A 98 1.60 -15.42 1.41
C GLY A 98 2.47 -14.35 2.09
N GLY A 99 2.04 -13.08 2.08
CA GLY A 99 2.82 -11.99 2.67
C GLY A 99 2.14 -10.63 2.51
N PRO A 100 2.89 -9.53 2.73
CA PRO A 100 2.30 -8.21 2.74
C PRO A 100 2.00 -7.68 1.33
N ILE A 101 0.91 -6.92 1.21
CA ILE A 101 0.54 -6.15 0.02
C ILE A 101 0.79 -4.68 0.31
N ILE A 102 1.66 -4.06 -0.48
CA ILE A 102 2.03 -2.64 -0.36
C ILE A 102 1.52 -1.90 -1.59
N ASP A 103 0.73 -0.87 -1.33
CA ASP A 103 0.21 0.05 -2.34
C ASP A 103 1.12 1.26 -2.47
N LEU A 104 1.41 1.60 -3.71
CA LEU A 104 2.20 2.76 -4.12
C LEU A 104 1.30 3.70 -4.93
N GLU A 105 1.07 4.90 -4.42
CA GLU A 105 0.24 5.92 -5.05
C GLU A 105 0.96 7.28 -5.01
N GLY A 106 0.95 8.05 -6.10
CA GLY A 106 1.60 9.35 -6.19
C GLY A 106 1.82 9.83 -7.62
N GLU A 107 2.31 11.06 -7.78
CA GLU A 107 2.52 11.68 -9.10
C GLU A 107 3.56 10.92 -9.95
N ASP A 108 4.58 10.37 -9.31
CA ASP A 108 5.64 9.59 -9.97
C ASP A 108 5.28 8.09 -10.15
N SER A 109 4.03 7.68 -9.85
CA SER A 109 3.58 6.28 -9.95
C SER A 109 3.81 5.67 -11.35
N GLY A 110 3.67 6.50 -12.40
CA GLY A 110 3.91 6.09 -13.79
C GLY A 110 5.33 5.60 -14.05
N LEU A 111 6.33 6.17 -13.37
CA LEU A 111 7.73 5.73 -13.47
C LEU A 111 7.92 4.33 -12.87
N LEU A 112 7.18 4.02 -11.79
CA LEU A 112 7.21 2.72 -11.12
C LEU A 112 6.52 1.63 -11.93
N ILE A 113 5.46 1.96 -12.66
CA ILE A 113 4.86 1.02 -13.61
C ILE A 113 5.89 0.67 -14.70
N GLY A 114 6.50 1.69 -15.30
CA GLY A 114 7.46 1.51 -16.38
C GLY A 114 6.84 0.87 -17.63
N ARG A 115 7.67 0.60 -18.65
CA ARG A 115 7.19 0.04 -19.92
C ARG A 115 6.60 -1.35 -19.70
N ARG A 116 5.30 -1.51 -19.97
CA ARG A 116 4.57 -2.79 -19.82
C ARG A 116 4.74 -3.43 -18.42
N GLY A 117 4.93 -2.64 -17.37
CA GLY A 117 5.08 -3.15 -15.99
C GLY A 117 6.48 -3.64 -15.61
N GLN A 118 7.50 -3.46 -16.46
CA GLN A 118 8.83 -4.02 -16.22
C GLN A 118 9.51 -3.43 -14.98
N THR A 119 9.38 -2.12 -14.73
CA THR A 119 9.99 -1.49 -13.54
C THR A 119 9.36 -2.03 -12.27
N LEU A 120 8.02 -2.14 -12.22
CA LEU A 120 7.30 -2.69 -11.09
C LEU A 120 7.72 -4.13 -10.79
N GLN A 121 7.86 -4.96 -11.84
CA GLN A 121 8.31 -6.34 -11.70
C GLN A 121 9.73 -6.42 -11.13
N SER A 122 10.66 -5.60 -11.63
CA SER A 122 12.04 -5.54 -11.15
C SER A 122 12.10 -5.06 -9.69
N LEU A 123 11.36 -4.01 -9.35
CA LEU A 123 11.28 -3.50 -7.98
C LEU A 123 10.74 -4.58 -7.02
N GLN A 124 9.63 -5.23 -7.39
CA GLN A 124 9.05 -6.30 -6.60
C GLN A 124 10.04 -7.47 -6.44
N PHE A 125 10.80 -7.82 -7.48
CA PHE A 125 11.81 -8.87 -7.40
C PHE A 125 12.91 -8.54 -6.39
N ILE A 126 13.46 -7.32 -6.44
CA ILE A 126 14.51 -6.87 -5.51
C ILE A 126 13.99 -6.87 -4.07
N VAL A 127 12.78 -6.35 -3.84
CA VAL A 127 12.18 -6.32 -2.50
C VAL A 127 11.96 -7.74 -1.96
N ASN A 128 11.44 -8.66 -2.78
CA ASN A 128 11.29 -10.06 -2.37
C ASN A 128 12.63 -10.72 -2.07
N LEU A 129 13.69 -10.40 -2.82
CA LEU A 129 15.02 -10.94 -2.54
C LEU A 129 15.54 -10.48 -1.16
N ILE A 130 15.30 -9.21 -0.80
CA ILE A 130 15.68 -8.65 0.50
C ILE A 130 14.90 -9.31 1.63
N VAL A 131 13.57 -9.40 1.52
CA VAL A 131 12.70 -9.98 2.55
C VAL A 131 12.97 -11.48 2.73
N ARG A 132 13.16 -12.21 1.63
CA ARG A 132 13.49 -13.65 1.66
C ARG A 132 14.78 -13.94 2.41
N ASN A 133 15.78 -13.06 2.31
CA ASN A 133 17.04 -13.22 3.04
C ASN A 133 16.85 -13.19 4.58
N GLN A 134 15.79 -12.55 5.07
CA GLN A 134 15.55 -12.37 6.51
C GLN A 134 14.48 -13.31 7.06
N TYR A 135 13.48 -13.69 6.26
CA TYR A 135 12.33 -14.51 6.70
C TYR A 135 12.16 -15.84 5.95
N GLY A 136 13.05 -16.15 4.99
CA GLY A 136 12.98 -17.37 4.18
C GLY A 136 11.95 -17.31 3.04
N ASP A 137 11.77 -18.44 2.36
CA ASP A 137 10.92 -18.54 1.15
C ASP A 137 9.41 -18.47 1.42
N GLY A 138 8.99 -18.46 2.70
CA GLY A 138 7.59 -18.49 3.10
C GLY A 138 6.86 -17.14 3.00
N VAL A 139 7.59 -16.05 2.76
CA VAL A 139 7.02 -14.70 2.73
C VAL A 139 7.20 -14.07 1.36
N ARG A 140 6.08 -13.67 0.75
CA ARG A 140 6.08 -13.00 -0.56
C ARG A 140 5.42 -11.63 -0.48
N VAL A 141 6.19 -10.61 -0.81
CA VAL A 141 5.72 -9.22 -0.89
C VAL A 141 5.11 -8.97 -2.26
N VAL A 142 3.93 -8.34 -2.28
CA VAL A 142 3.32 -7.82 -3.51
C VAL A 142 3.34 -6.31 -3.49
N LEU A 143 3.83 -5.71 -4.58
CA LEU A 143 3.75 -4.27 -4.80
C LEU A 143 2.66 -4.01 -5.84
N ASP A 144 1.71 -3.15 -5.49
CA ASP A 144 0.66 -2.69 -6.41
C ASP A 144 0.77 -1.17 -6.60
N VAL A 145 0.69 -0.74 -7.85
CA VAL A 145 0.76 0.68 -8.22
C VAL A 145 -0.56 1.06 -8.87
N GLU A 146 -1.36 1.89 -8.20
CA GLU A 146 -2.66 2.36 -8.71
C GLU A 146 -3.54 1.24 -9.35
N ARG A 147 -3.54 0.04 -8.76
CA ARG A 147 -4.27 -1.13 -9.30
C ARG A 147 -3.93 -1.47 -10.74
N TYR A 148 -2.68 -1.24 -11.15
CA TYR A 148 -2.21 -1.46 -12.52
C TYR A 148 -2.52 -2.87 -13.03
N ARG A 149 -2.40 -3.90 -12.17
CA ARG A 149 -2.72 -5.28 -12.55
C ARG A 149 -4.16 -5.44 -13.00
N GLN A 150 -5.13 -4.88 -12.27
CA GLN A 150 -6.55 -4.94 -12.61
C GLN A 150 -6.84 -4.17 -13.90
N ARG A 151 -6.30 -2.95 -14.04
CA ARG A 151 -6.47 -2.14 -15.26
C ARG A 151 -5.94 -2.86 -16.51
N ARG A 152 -4.80 -3.54 -16.38
CA ARG A 152 -4.19 -4.30 -17.48
C ARG A 152 -4.98 -5.55 -17.83
N GLU A 153 -5.52 -6.25 -16.85
CA GLU A 153 -6.36 -7.43 -17.10
C GLU A 153 -7.65 -7.05 -17.86
N THR A 154 -8.30 -5.95 -17.49
CA THR A 154 -9.45 -5.43 -18.24
C THR A 154 -9.09 -5.09 -19.68
N SER A 155 -7.97 -4.38 -19.91
CA SER A 155 -7.53 -4.01 -21.26
C SER A 155 -7.08 -5.16 -22.17
N LEU A 156 -6.87 -6.36 -21.61
CA LEU A 156 -6.49 -7.57 -22.37
C LEU A 156 -7.68 -8.48 -22.66
N ARG A 157 -8.84 -8.22 -22.04
CA ARG A 157 -10.10 -8.93 -22.29
C ARG A 157 -10.97 -8.24 -23.35
N ASP A 158 -10.68 -6.97 -23.65
CA ASP A 158 -11.28 -6.15 -24.70
C ASP A 158 -10.40 -6.10 -25.96
#